data_AF-A0A1G1T1T4-F1
#
_entry.id   AF-A0A1G1T1T4-F1
#
_cell.length_a   1.000
_cell.length_b   1.000
_cell.length_c   1.000
_cell.angle_alpha   90.00
_cell.angle_beta   90.00
_cell.angle_gamma   90.00
#
_symmetry.space_group_name_H-M   'P 1'
#
loop_
_entity.id
_entity.type
_entity.pdbx_description
1 polymer ?
#
loop_
_entity_poly.entity_id
_entity_poly.type
_entity_poly.pdbx_seq_one_letter_code
_entity_poly.pdbx_strand_id
1 'polypeptide(L)'
;MWVPGPESDARLVATIATANDPDHPFFSKSIFLVDSGPFESWKQVSRSLDLPKNIDSNSQLVIYLLNGDSSAPTYADDLLLTELW
;
A
#
# COMPACT_ATOMS: atom_id res chain seq x y z
N MET A 1 -8.85 -3.37 -6.12
CA MET A 1 -8.63 -4.18 -4.89
C MET A 1 -9.81 -5.11 -4.66
N TRP A 2 -9.54 -6.38 -4.37
CA TRP A 2 -10.52 -7.40 -3.97
C TRP A 2 -10.07 -7.97 -2.63
N VAL A 3 -10.95 -7.92 -1.62
CA VAL A 3 -10.67 -8.34 -0.24
C VAL A 3 -11.70 -9.40 0.15
N PRO A 4 -11.27 -10.56 0.71
CA PRO A 4 -12.17 -11.69 0.96
C PRO A 4 -13.18 -11.43 2.07
N GLY A 5 -12.80 -10.69 3.12
CA GLY A 5 -13.67 -10.50 4.27
C GLY A 5 -13.13 -9.49 5.28
N PRO A 6 -13.97 -9.08 6.25
CA PRO A 6 -13.60 -8.13 7.30
C PRO A 6 -12.51 -8.67 8.24
N GLU A 7 -12.38 -9.99 8.36
CA GLU A 7 -11.36 -10.65 9.16
C GLU A 7 -9.97 -10.63 8.52
N SER A 8 -9.87 -10.33 7.23
CA SER A 8 -8.57 -10.14 6.60
C SER A 8 -7.97 -8.81 7.04
N ASP A 9 -6.89 -8.80 7.82
CA ASP A 9 -6.12 -7.58 8.11
C ASP A 9 -5.33 -7.12 6.88
N ALA A 10 -6.05 -6.86 5.79
CA ALA A 10 -5.52 -6.54 4.47
C ALA A 10 -5.13 -5.07 4.40
N ARG A 11 -3.89 -4.82 4.02
CA ARG A 11 -3.29 -3.48 3.98
C ARG A 11 -2.50 -3.31 2.69
N LEU A 12 -2.65 -2.16 2.05
CA LEU A 12 -1.67 -1.70 1.06
C LEU A 12 -0.63 -0.88 1.81
N VAL A 13 0.64 -1.25 1.69
CA VAL A 13 1.74 -0.57 2.36
C VAL A 13 2.63 0.08 1.32
N ALA A 14 2.89 1.37 1.49
CA ALA A 14 3.85 2.12 0.71
C ALA A 14 5.04 2.50 1.61
N THR A 15 6.24 2.15 1.17
CA THR A 15 7.48 2.43 1.89
C THR A 15 8.47 3.15 0.99
N ILE A 16 9.27 4.02 1.58
CA ILE A 16 10.40 4.66 0.89
C ILE A 16 11.66 4.46 1.72
N ALA A 17 12.69 3.95 1.07
CA ALA A 17 14.01 3.73 1.61
C ALA A 17 15.06 4.36 0.69
N THR A 18 16.25 4.61 1.23
CA THR A 18 17.39 5.02 0.40
C THR A 18 17.91 3.81 -0.37
N ALA A 19 18.43 4.01 -1.59
CA ALA A 19 18.87 2.91 -2.43
C ALA A 19 20.03 2.08 -1.83
N ASN A 20 20.80 2.68 -0.92
CA ASN A 20 21.90 2.02 -0.22
C ASN A 20 21.47 1.29 1.08
N ASP A 21 20.23 1.48 1.54
CA ASP A 21 19.70 0.83 2.74
C ASP A 21 18.21 0.48 2.58
N PRO A 22 17.86 -0.43 1.64
CA PRO A 22 16.48 -0.71 1.26
C PRO A 22 15.66 -1.38 2.38
N ASP A 23 16.32 -2.01 3.35
CA ASP A 23 15.67 -2.74 4.44
C ASP A 23 15.22 -1.81 5.59
N HIS A 24 15.68 -0.55 5.61
CA HIS A 24 15.34 0.43 6.64
C HIS A 24 14.59 1.64 6.03
N PRO A 25 13.29 1.47 5.71
CA PRO A 25 12.51 2.56 5.13
C PRO A 25 12.36 3.72 6.12
N PHE A 26 12.71 4.93 5.69
CA PHE A 26 12.51 6.16 6.46
C PHE A 26 11.08 6.70 6.35
N PHE A 27 10.29 6.20 5.41
CA PHE A 27 8.86 6.47 5.28
C PHE A 27 8.09 5.17 5.15
N SER A 28 7.00 5.04 5.91
CA SER A 28 6.07 3.92 5.80
C SER A 28 4.64 4.41 6.04
N LYS A 29 3.74 4.08 5.12
CA LYS A 29 2.32 4.37 5.25
C LYS A 29 1.51 3.12 4.92
N SER A 30 0.63 2.75 5.83
CA SER A 30 -0.35 1.67 5.63
C SER A 30 -1.72 2.26 5.32
N ILE A 31 -2.37 1.70 4.31
CA ILE A 31 -3.76 1.96 3.93
C ILE A 31 -4.54 0.69 4.24
N PHE A 32 -5.38 0.75 5.27
CA PHE A 32 -6.26 -0.37 5.64
C PHE A 32 -7.34 -0.55 4.59
N LEU A 33 -7.49 -1.79 4.11
CA LEU A 33 -8.45 -2.13 3.05
C LEU A 33 -9.77 -2.65 3.63
N VAL A 34 -9.78 -3.09 4.90
CA VAL A 34 -10.97 -3.62 5.60
C VAL A 34 -12.09 -2.62 5.77
N ASP A 35 -11.77 -1.34 5.98
CA ASP A 35 -12.78 -0.27 6.12
C ASP A 35 -13.48 0.05 4.80
N SER A 36 -13.08 -0.60 3.71
CA SER A 36 -13.52 -0.31 2.35
C SER A 36 -14.62 -1.26 1.86
N GLY A 37 -15.40 -1.90 2.73
CA GLY A 37 -16.50 -2.85 2.40
C GLY A 37 -17.58 -2.29 1.44
N PRO A 38 -18.42 -3.12 0.74
CA PRO A 38 -18.54 -4.60 0.72
C PRO A 38 -17.30 -5.42 0.30
N PHE A 39 -17.17 -6.62 0.85
CA PHE A 39 -16.10 -7.58 0.54
C PHE A 39 -16.41 -8.39 -0.73
N GLU A 40 -15.49 -9.26 -1.13
CA GLU A 40 -15.60 -10.17 -2.30
C GLU A 40 -15.96 -9.47 -3.62
N SER A 41 -15.64 -8.18 -3.73
CA SER A 41 -15.93 -7.35 -4.90
C SER A 41 -14.78 -6.42 -5.21
N TRP A 42 -14.62 -6.11 -6.49
CA TRP A 42 -13.58 -5.21 -6.96
C TRP A 42 -13.91 -3.76 -6.61
N LYS A 43 -12.92 -3.08 -6.07
CA LYS A 43 -13.01 -1.66 -5.73
C LYS A 43 -11.78 -0.87 -6.03
N GLN A 44 -12.04 0.37 -6.41
CA GLN A 44 -11.01 1.37 -6.49
C GLN A 44 -10.65 1.84 -5.08
N VAL A 45 -9.36 1.78 -4.78
CA VAL A 45 -8.78 2.42 -3.59
C VAL A 45 -7.87 3.52 -4.11
N SER A 46 -8.21 4.76 -3.79
CA SER A 46 -7.43 5.94 -4.14
C SER A 46 -7.03 6.67 -2.88
N ARG A 47 -5.72 6.94 -2.74
CA ARG A 47 -5.13 7.64 -1.60
C ARG A 47 -3.98 8.50 -2.08
N SER A 48 -3.90 9.69 -1.53
CA SER A 48 -2.73 10.55 -1.66
C SER A 48 -1.75 10.25 -0.53
N LEU A 49 -0.45 10.29 -0.85
CA LEU A 49 0.63 10.11 0.11
C LEU A 49 1.49 11.37 0.10
N ASP A 50 1.56 12.05 1.24
CA ASP A 50 2.46 13.19 1.40
C ASP A 50 3.89 12.67 1.59
N LEU A 51 4.71 12.89 0.57
CA LEU A 51 6.11 12.48 0.60
C LEU A 51 6.92 13.42 1.52
N PRO A 52 7.84 12.88 2.33
CA PRO A 52 8.73 13.71 3.14
C PRO A 52 9.59 14.61 2.24
N LYS A 53 9.86 15.84 2.69
CA LYS A 53 10.59 16.87 1.92
C LYS A 53 12.07 16.54 1.65
N ASN A 54 12.63 15.58 2.38
CA ASN A 54 14.06 15.27 2.39
C ASN A 54 14.35 13.90 1.76
N ILE A 55 13.62 13.53 0.70
CA ILE A 55 13.90 12.31 -0.05
C ILE A 55 15.14 12.57 -0.92
N ASP A 56 16.19 11.76 -0.75
CA ASP A 56 17.32 11.78 -1.68
C ASP A 56 16.84 11.30 -3.06
N SER A 57 17.38 11.92 -4.10
CA SER A 57 17.27 11.51 -5.50
C SER A 57 17.48 10.01 -5.73
N ASN A 58 18.27 9.34 -4.88
CA ASN A 58 18.48 7.89 -4.93
C ASN A 58 17.64 7.16 -3.87
N SER A 59 16.33 7.16 -4.07
CA SER A 59 15.38 6.46 -3.19
C SER A 59 14.54 5.44 -3.96
N GLN A 60 14.04 4.45 -3.24
CA GLN A 60 13.15 3.41 -3.77
C GLN A 60 11.78 3.51 -3.14
N LEU A 61 10.73 3.56 -3.96
CA LEU A 61 9.34 3.37 -3.53
C LEU A 61 8.96 1.89 -3.70
N VAL A 62 8.58 1.24 -2.61
CA VAL A 62 8.04 -0.13 -2.63
C VAL A 62 6.60 -0.10 -2.17
N ILE A 63 5.70 -0.62 -3.00
CA ILE A 63 4.28 -0.80 -2.71
C ILE A 63 4.01 -2.31 -2.66
N TYR A 64 3.45 -2.79 -1.55
CA TYR A 64 3.11 -4.19 -1.40
C TYR A 64 1.78 -4.38 -0.67
N LEU A 65 1.16 -5.54 -0.91
CA LEU A 65 -0.02 -5.98 -0.19
C LEU A 65 0.39 -6.87 0.97
N LEU A 66 -0.07 -6.51 2.16
CA LEU A 66 -0.01 -7.35 3.35
C LEU A 66 -1.40 -7.90 3.62
N ASN A 67 -1.49 -9.20 3.89
CA ASN A 67 -2.70 -9.84 4.37
C ASN A 67 -2.35 -10.57 5.66
N GLY A 68 -2.55 -9.90 6.80
CA GLY A 68 -1.95 -10.30 8.08
C GLY A 68 -2.50 -11.62 8.63
N ASP A 69 -3.82 -11.78 8.62
CA ASP A 69 -4.49 -12.79 9.44
C ASP A 69 -5.38 -13.76 8.65
N SER A 70 -5.51 -13.59 7.32
CA SER A 70 -6.38 -14.44 6.49
C SER A 70 -5.58 -15.31 5.52
N SER A 71 -5.97 -16.58 5.43
CA SER A 71 -5.48 -17.51 4.40
C SER A 71 -6.15 -17.30 3.04
N ALA A 72 -7.25 -16.56 3.00
CA ALA A 72 -7.92 -16.21 1.76
C ALA A 72 -7.11 -15.13 1.01
N PRO A 73 -6.90 -15.28 -0.30
CA PRO A 73 -6.06 -14.35 -1.06
C PRO A 73 -6.69 -12.97 -1.19
N THR A 74 -5.87 -11.93 -1.18
CA THR A 74 -6.26 -10.55 -1.49
C THR A 74 -5.62 -10.16 -2.81
N TYR A 75 -6.36 -9.46 -3.68
CA TYR A 75 -5.90 -9.11 -5.02
C TYR A 75 -5.86 -7.59 -5.26
N ALA A 76 -4.81 -7.14 -5.95
CA ALA A 76 -4.72 -5.81 -6.55
C ALA A 76 -4.74 -5.94 -8.07
N ASP A 77 -5.32 -4.94 -8.73
CA ASP A 77 -5.24 -4.77 -10.17
C ASP A 77 -5.28 -3.27 -10.50
N ASP A 78 -4.84 -2.90 -11.71
CA ASP A 78 -4.85 -1.54 -12.25
C ASP A 78 -4.15 -0.50 -11.34
N LEU A 79 -2.94 -0.81 -10.88
CA LEU A 79 -2.16 0.15 -10.08
C LEU A 79 -1.80 1.39 -10.91
N LEU A 80 -2.31 2.55 -10.47
CA LEU A 80 -1.98 3.85 -11.03
C LEU A 80 -1.28 4.71 -9.97
N LEU A 81 -0.13 5.27 -10.35
CA LEU A 81 0.59 6.27 -9.57
C LEU A 81 0.53 7.61 -10.31
N THR A 82 0.21 8.69 -9.60
CA THR A 82 0.13 10.04 -10.17
C THR A 82 0.72 11.04 -9.19
N GLU A 83 1.60 11.90 -9.69
CA GLU A 83 2.14 13.03 -8.94
C GLU A 83 1.12 14.16 -8.85
N LEU A 84 0.96 14.73 -7.66
CA LEU A 84 0.06 15.85 -7.37
C LEU A 84 0.91 17.09 -7.10
N TRP A 85 0.70 18.15 -7.89
CA TRP A 85 1.45 19.42 -7.83
C TRP A 85 0.61 20.55 -7.23
#